data_AF-A0A7J6SFR0-F1
#
_entry.id   AF-A0A7J6SFR0-F1
#
_cell.length_a   1.000
_cell.length_b   1.000
_cell.length_c   1.000
_cell.angle_alpha   90.00
_cell.angle_beta   90.00
_cell.angle_gamma   90.00
#
_symmetry.space_group_name_H-M   'P 1'
#
loop_
_entity.id
_entity.type
_entity.pdbx_description
1 polymer ?
#
loop_
_entity_poly.entity_id
_entity_poly.type
_entity_poly.pdbx_seq_one_letter_code
_entity_poly.pdbx_strand_id
1 'polypeptide(L)'
;MSAVKEPEDDTKLNLTFKEKVRYAFEDPTPHSNTFMRVIGIVGAVAAFVSAIIAFISSIVEFSFMPLYRTPLNYCVIVFFIIFSALMLLIEILPGSVASKGVIEDANFLGNFFGRGWFYFVLGIFYVCSGHIICALVGIYLLIVAVIFVTMGAIRYEEARTAEEKEAKDQVIDV
;
A
#
# COMPACT_ATOMS: atom_id res chain seq x y z
N MET A 1 -0.90 36.57 -37.54
CA MET A 1 -1.64 35.74 -36.57
C MET A 1 -0.66 35.37 -35.47
N SER A 2 -0.77 36.01 -34.30
CA SER A 2 0.06 35.69 -33.14
C SER A 2 -0.26 34.27 -32.68
N ALA A 3 0.77 33.44 -32.57
CA ALA A 3 0.69 32.22 -31.78
C ALA A 3 0.44 32.63 -30.33
N VAL A 4 -0.80 32.48 -29.88
CA VAL A 4 -1.16 32.56 -28.47
C VAL A 4 -0.41 31.41 -27.80
N LYS A 5 0.62 31.74 -27.02
CA LYS A 5 1.22 30.80 -26.07
C LYS A 5 0.12 30.47 -25.06
N GLU A 6 -0.24 29.20 -24.97
CA GLU A 6 -0.92 28.68 -23.78
C GLU A 6 -0.09 29.10 -22.56
N PRO A 7 -0.69 29.67 -21.50
CA PRO A 7 0.03 29.85 -20.26
C PRO A 7 0.40 28.46 -19.75
N GLU A 8 1.70 28.16 -19.72
CA GLU A 8 2.22 27.05 -18.92
C GLU A 8 1.78 27.33 -17.49
N ASP A 9 0.89 26.47 -17.00
CA ASP A 9 0.38 26.51 -15.63
C ASP A 9 1.51 26.09 -14.69
N ASP A 10 2.32 27.09 -14.30
CA ASP A 10 3.47 26.98 -13.40
C ASP A 10 3.08 26.65 -11.94
N THR A 11 1.81 26.33 -11.66
CA THR A 11 1.35 25.95 -10.31
C THR A 11 1.47 24.45 -9.99
N LYS A 12 1.96 23.62 -10.92
CA LYS A 12 2.47 22.28 -10.57
C LYS A 12 3.76 22.43 -9.76
N LEU A 13 3.62 22.71 -8.46
CA LEU A 13 4.70 22.62 -7.49
C LEU A 13 5.50 21.35 -7.78
N ASN A 14 6.77 21.51 -8.17
CA ASN A 14 7.73 20.44 -8.31
C ASN A 14 8.06 19.89 -6.91
N LEU A 15 7.05 19.28 -6.27
CA LEU A 15 7.18 18.58 -5.01
C LEU A 15 8.20 17.48 -5.20
N THR A 16 9.23 17.49 -4.34
CA THR A 16 10.24 16.43 -4.36
C THR A 16 9.57 15.08 -4.12
N PHE A 17 10.15 13.98 -4.63
CA PHE A 17 9.60 12.63 -4.42
C PHE A 17 9.30 12.34 -2.94
N LYS A 18 10.19 12.82 -2.05
CA LYS A 18 10.02 12.73 -0.61
C LYS A 18 8.74 13.44 -0.15
N GLU A 19 8.42 14.60 -0.72
CA GLU A 19 7.19 15.33 -0.43
C GLU A 19 5.97 14.69 -1.06
N LYS A 20 6.02 14.17 -2.29
CA LYS A 20 4.89 13.41 -2.88
C LYS A 20 4.51 12.19 -2.05
N VAL A 21 5.52 11.41 -1.64
CA VAL A 21 5.32 10.30 -0.72
C VAL A 21 4.89 10.80 0.64
N ARG A 22 5.50 11.88 1.17
CA ARG A 22 5.03 12.46 2.43
C ARG A 22 3.57 12.89 2.35
N TYR A 23 3.09 13.55 1.30
CA TYR A 23 1.68 13.92 1.16
C TYR A 23 0.76 12.69 1.02
N ALA A 24 1.22 11.64 0.34
CA ALA A 24 0.48 10.38 0.26
C ALA A 24 0.47 9.58 1.59
N PHE A 25 1.42 9.83 2.50
CA PHE A 25 1.54 9.18 3.81
C PHE A 25 1.15 10.08 4.99
N GLU A 26 1.15 11.39 4.79
CA GLU A 26 0.87 12.46 5.73
C GLU A 26 -0.10 13.46 5.08
N ASP A 27 -1.40 13.17 5.13
CA ASP A 27 -2.43 14.14 4.73
C ASP A 27 -2.84 15.00 5.93
N PRO A 28 -3.14 16.31 5.79
CA PRO A 28 -3.25 17.28 6.87
C PRO A 28 -4.54 17.16 7.72
N THR A 29 -5.27 16.05 7.63
CA THR A 29 -6.43 15.81 8.50
C THR A 29 -5.96 15.46 9.92
N PRO A 30 -6.39 16.21 10.95
CA PRO A 30 -5.81 16.14 12.30
C PRO A 30 -6.02 14.81 13.05
N HIS A 31 -6.78 13.86 12.49
CA HIS A 31 -7.15 12.62 13.18
C HIS A 31 -6.92 11.31 12.39
N SER A 32 -6.45 11.32 11.13
CA SER A 32 -6.37 10.08 10.33
C SER A 32 -4.95 9.53 10.06
N ASN A 33 -3.90 10.36 10.01
CA ASN A 33 -2.56 9.89 9.61
C ASN A 33 -1.94 8.87 10.56
N THR A 34 -1.93 9.16 11.85
CA THR A 34 -1.24 8.30 12.82
C THR A 34 -1.93 6.95 12.90
N PHE A 35 -3.26 6.92 12.86
CA PHE A 35 -4.03 5.68 12.87
C PHE A 35 -3.75 4.84 11.62
N MET A 36 -3.86 5.42 10.42
CA MET A 36 -3.61 4.73 9.15
C MET A 36 -2.17 4.19 9.05
N ARG A 37 -1.20 4.98 9.52
CA ARG A 37 0.20 4.57 9.56
C ARG A 37 0.45 3.45 10.56
N VAL A 38 -0.16 3.51 11.74
CA VAL A 38 -0.03 2.46 12.76
C VAL A 38 -0.63 1.15 12.28
N ILE A 39 -1.84 1.16 11.71
CA ILE A 39 -2.46 -0.09 11.21
C ILE A 39 -1.70 -0.70 10.03
N GLY A 40 -1.09 0.13 9.16
CA GLY A 40 -0.22 -0.30 8.06
C GLY A 40 1.07 -0.93 8.56
N ILE A 41 1.76 -0.28 9.51
CA ILE A 41 2.97 -0.82 10.16
C ILE A 41 2.66 -2.13 10.87
N VAL A 42 1.59 -2.19 11.68
CA VAL A 42 1.19 -3.40 12.40
C VAL A 42 0.88 -4.53 11.41
N GLY A 43 0.19 -4.23 10.31
CA GLY A 43 -0.08 -5.20 9.25
C GLY A 43 1.19 -5.73 8.58
N ALA A 44 2.12 -4.85 8.22
CA ALA A 44 3.38 -5.25 7.60
C ALA A 44 4.25 -6.10 8.54
N VAL A 45 4.33 -5.72 9.83
CA VAL A 45 5.04 -6.49 10.85
C VAL A 45 4.39 -7.86 11.06
N ALA A 46 3.06 -7.91 11.21
CA ALA A 46 2.33 -9.16 11.40
C ALA A 46 2.47 -10.10 10.20
N ALA A 47 2.38 -9.57 8.97
CA ALA A 47 2.61 -10.32 7.73
C ALA A 47 4.02 -10.90 7.69
N PHE A 48 5.05 -10.09 7.97
CA PHE A 48 6.43 -10.53 7.95
C PHE A 48 6.71 -11.60 9.02
N VAL A 49 6.31 -11.36 10.27
CA VAL A 49 6.53 -12.32 11.37
C VAL A 49 5.80 -13.64 11.09
N SER A 50 4.57 -13.60 10.61
CA SER A 50 3.83 -14.83 10.28
C SER A 50 4.43 -15.59 9.09
N ALA A 51 4.99 -14.91 8.08
CA ALA A 51 5.72 -15.57 7.01
C ALA A 51 6.97 -16.31 7.54
N ILE A 52 7.71 -15.68 8.44
CA ILE A 52 8.89 -16.30 9.08
C ILE A 52 8.48 -17.50 9.93
N ILE A 53 7.41 -17.37 10.72
CA ILE A 53 6.88 -18.50 11.51
C ILE A 53 6.44 -19.63 10.59
N ALA A 54 5.70 -19.35 9.51
CA ALA A 54 5.29 -20.36 8.54
C ALA A 54 6.48 -21.05 7.88
N PHE A 55 7.53 -20.30 7.57
CA PHE A 55 8.78 -20.86 7.04
C PHE A 55 9.47 -21.78 8.05
N ILE A 56 9.64 -21.35 9.30
CA ILE A 56 10.25 -22.18 10.35
C ILE A 56 9.40 -23.44 10.60
N SER A 57 8.08 -23.30 10.71
CA SER A 57 7.15 -24.42 10.83
C SER A 57 7.29 -25.38 9.64
N SER A 58 7.42 -24.89 8.40
CA SER A 58 7.61 -25.74 7.23
C SER A 58 8.92 -26.55 7.23
N ILE A 59 9.92 -26.16 8.05
CA ILE A 59 11.20 -26.84 8.21
C ILE A 59 11.18 -27.78 9.42
N VAL A 60 10.62 -27.33 10.55
CA VAL A 60 10.71 -28.01 11.85
C VAL A 60 9.61 -29.06 12.01
N GLU A 61 8.41 -28.78 11.52
CA GLU A 61 7.30 -29.72 11.63
C GLU A 61 7.41 -30.80 10.55
N PHE A 62 7.69 -32.03 11.00
CA PHE A 62 7.41 -33.27 10.27
C PHE A 62 5.88 -33.51 10.19
N SER A 63 5.11 -32.49 9.77
CA SER A 63 3.66 -32.53 9.83
C SER A 63 3.08 -33.44 8.75
N PHE A 64 2.20 -34.34 9.19
CA PHE A 64 1.61 -35.50 8.52
C PHE A 64 0.74 -35.24 7.27
N MET A 65 0.71 -34.02 6.73
CA MET A 65 -0.08 -33.69 5.55
C MET A 65 0.83 -33.58 4.30
N PRO A 66 0.67 -34.44 3.29
CA PRO A 66 1.47 -34.43 2.05
C PRO A 66 1.44 -33.10 1.28
N LEU A 67 0.45 -32.25 1.53
CA LEU A 67 0.28 -30.95 0.86
C LEU A 67 1.42 -29.95 1.18
N TYR A 68 1.97 -30.01 2.40
CA TYR A 68 2.96 -29.03 2.89
C TYR A 68 4.37 -29.24 2.32
N ARG A 69 4.64 -30.42 1.74
CA ARG A 69 5.95 -30.76 1.14
C ARG A 69 6.00 -30.57 -0.38
N THR A 70 5.03 -29.86 -0.94
CA THR A 70 5.11 -29.52 -2.36
C THR A 70 6.10 -28.37 -2.55
N PRO A 71 6.98 -28.42 -3.56
CA PRO A 71 7.89 -27.31 -3.88
C PRO A 71 7.11 -26.00 -4.12
N LEU A 72 5.86 -26.11 -4.56
CA LEU A 72 4.94 -24.98 -4.71
C LEU A 72 4.69 -24.24 -3.38
N ASN A 73 4.54 -24.96 -2.26
CA ASN A 73 4.31 -24.32 -0.97
C ASN A 73 5.53 -23.53 -0.48
N TYR A 74 6.75 -24.05 -0.69
CA TYR A 74 7.98 -23.33 -0.40
C TYR A 74 8.11 -22.06 -1.25
N CYS A 75 7.77 -22.13 -2.54
CA CYS A 75 7.73 -20.95 -3.39
C CYS A 75 6.75 -19.91 -2.83
N VAL A 76 5.53 -20.33 -2.46
CA VAL A 76 4.52 -19.43 -1.89
C VAL A 76 5.00 -18.77 -0.58
N ILE A 77 5.64 -19.51 0.32
CA ILE A 77 6.19 -18.97 1.58
C ILE A 77 7.32 -17.96 1.30
N VAL A 78 8.23 -18.26 0.37
CA VAL A 78 9.28 -17.31 -0.03
C VAL A 78 8.67 -16.04 -0.63
N PHE A 79 7.62 -16.19 -1.45
CA PHE A 79 6.85 -15.06 -1.96
C PHE A 79 6.28 -14.20 -0.83
N PHE A 80 5.71 -14.81 0.22
CA PHE A 80 5.20 -14.07 1.38
C PHE A 80 6.29 -13.30 2.11
N ILE A 81 7.47 -13.89 2.28
CA ILE A 81 8.60 -13.22 2.92
C ILE A 81 9.02 -12.00 2.13
N ILE A 82 9.19 -12.13 0.80
CA ILE A 82 9.64 -11.03 -0.07
C ILE A 82 8.63 -9.89 -0.05
N PHE A 83 7.35 -10.17 -0.31
CA PHE A 83 6.33 -9.14 -0.39
C PHE A 83 6.01 -8.50 0.98
N SER A 84 6.09 -9.26 2.07
CA SER A 84 5.95 -8.70 3.41
C SER A 84 7.15 -7.84 3.82
N ALA A 85 8.36 -8.21 3.41
CA ALA A 85 9.56 -7.38 3.64
C ALA A 85 9.50 -6.07 2.84
N LEU A 86 9.01 -6.12 1.59
CA LEU A 86 8.78 -4.92 0.79
C LEU A 86 7.74 -3.99 1.46
N MET A 87 6.62 -4.54 1.95
CA MET A 87 5.64 -3.76 2.68
C MET A 87 6.20 -3.17 3.97
N LEU A 88 6.96 -3.96 4.74
CA LEU A 88 7.63 -3.48 5.94
C LEU A 88 8.53 -2.27 5.64
N LEU A 89 9.28 -2.33 4.54
CA LEU A 89 10.18 -1.27 4.10
C LEU A 89 9.41 0.00 3.68
N ILE A 90 8.31 -0.15 2.95
CA ILE A 90 7.45 0.97 2.52
C ILE A 90 6.74 1.61 3.73
N GLU A 91 6.22 0.81 4.66
CA GLU A 91 5.43 1.29 5.80
C GLU A 91 6.30 1.93 6.91
N ILE A 92 7.48 1.37 7.20
CA ILE A 92 8.39 1.89 8.24
C ILE A 92 9.23 3.05 7.71
N LEU A 93 9.77 2.93 6.49
CA LEU A 93 10.73 3.89 5.92
C LEU A 93 10.28 4.38 4.53
N PRO A 94 9.12 5.04 4.41
CA PRO A 94 8.58 5.47 3.11
C PRO A 94 9.51 6.40 2.32
N GLY A 95 10.39 7.14 3.01
CA GLY A 95 11.36 8.06 2.38
C GLY A 95 12.72 7.46 2.04
N SER A 96 12.96 6.18 2.31
CA SER A 96 14.26 5.53 2.04
C SER A 96 14.52 5.38 0.53
N VAL A 97 15.79 5.37 0.11
CA VAL A 97 16.17 5.17 -1.31
C VAL A 97 15.60 3.88 -1.89
N ALA A 98 15.57 2.81 -1.07
CA ALA A 98 14.99 1.53 -1.46
C ALA A 98 13.47 1.63 -1.68
N SER A 99 12.75 2.36 -0.82
CA SER A 99 11.31 2.58 -0.97
C SER A 99 11.01 3.43 -2.21
N LYS A 100 11.90 4.38 -2.55
CA LYS A 100 11.75 5.20 -3.76
C LYS A 100 11.76 4.36 -5.01
N GLY A 101 12.78 3.51 -5.19
CA GLY A 101 12.88 2.65 -6.36
C GLY A 101 11.65 1.75 -6.53
N VAL A 102 11.17 1.14 -5.43
CA VAL A 102 9.97 0.29 -5.46
C VAL A 102 8.72 1.07 -5.81
N ILE A 103 8.54 2.27 -5.27
CA ILE A 103 7.35 3.10 -5.55
C ILE A 103 7.42 3.72 -6.96
N GLU A 104 8.61 4.07 -7.46
CA GLU A 104 8.79 4.57 -8.84
C GLU A 104 8.44 3.48 -9.87
N ASP A 105 8.89 2.25 -9.62
CA ASP A 105 8.55 1.09 -10.47
C ASP A 105 7.08 0.67 -10.31
N ALA A 106 6.51 0.81 -9.11
CA ALA A 106 5.14 0.44 -8.77
C ALA A 106 4.36 1.64 -8.20
N ASN A 107 4.09 2.64 -9.05
CA ASN A 107 3.45 3.91 -8.67
C ASN A 107 2.12 3.73 -7.91
N PHE A 108 1.40 2.63 -8.10
CA PHE A 108 0.17 2.35 -7.37
C PHE A 108 0.39 2.17 -5.86
N LEU A 109 1.56 1.68 -5.43
CA LEU A 109 1.93 1.55 -4.00
C LEU A 109 2.15 2.90 -3.31
N GLY A 110 2.31 3.98 -4.09
CA GLY A 110 2.35 5.33 -3.57
C GLY A 110 1.00 5.85 -3.08
N ASN A 111 -0.12 5.27 -3.53
CA ASN A 111 -1.48 5.75 -3.24
C ASN A 111 -2.21 4.84 -2.24
N PHE A 112 -3.10 5.41 -1.41
CA PHE A 112 -3.92 4.63 -0.46
C PHE A 112 -4.73 3.51 -1.14
N PHE A 113 -5.31 3.80 -2.31
CA PHE A 113 -6.08 2.82 -3.07
C PHE A 113 -5.22 1.64 -3.53
N GLY A 114 -4.02 1.89 -4.08
CA GLY A 114 -3.14 0.83 -4.55
C GLY A 114 -2.46 0.05 -3.41
N ARG A 115 -2.16 0.71 -2.28
CA ARG A 115 -1.76 0.03 -1.03
C ARG A 115 -2.87 -0.90 -0.52
N GLY A 116 -4.11 -0.42 -0.49
CA GLY A 116 -5.27 -1.22 -0.11
C GLY A 116 -5.44 -2.44 -1.02
N TRP A 117 -5.31 -2.27 -2.33
CA TRP A 117 -5.33 -3.40 -3.27
C TRP A 117 -4.19 -4.41 -3.03
N PHE A 118 -2.99 -3.91 -2.75
CA PHE A 118 -1.86 -4.78 -2.44
C PHE A 118 -2.09 -5.59 -1.16
N TYR A 119 -2.57 -4.96 -0.09
CA TYR A 119 -2.97 -5.65 1.14
C TYR A 119 -4.11 -6.65 0.90
N PHE A 120 -5.04 -6.35 0.00
CA PHE A 120 -6.14 -7.24 -0.34
C PHE A 120 -5.62 -8.53 -0.98
N VAL A 121 -4.79 -8.38 -2.02
CA VAL A 121 -4.18 -9.52 -2.73
C VAL A 121 -3.33 -10.34 -1.78
N LEU A 122 -2.46 -9.69 -1.00
CA LEU A 122 -1.63 -10.36 0.00
C LEU A 122 -2.49 -11.09 1.05
N GLY A 123 -3.56 -10.47 1.52
CA GLY A 123 -4.50 -11.05 2.46
C GLY A 123 -5.16 -12.33 1.95
N ILE A 124 -5.63 -12.35 0.69
CA ILE A 124 -6.19 -13.56 0.06
C ILE A 124 -5.14 -14.67 0.04
N PHE A 125 -3.92 -14.37 -0.41
CA PHE A 125 -2.85 -15.36 -0.46
C PHE A 125 -2.55 -15.95 0.92
N TYR A 126 -2.51 -15.13 1.97
CA TYR A 126 -2.31 -15.56 3.35
C TYR A 126 -3.45 -16.46 3.86
N VAL A 127 -4.70 -16.12 3.57
CA VAL A 127 -5.87 -16.96 3.91
C VAL A 127 -5.81 -18.31 3.20
N CYS A 128 -5.42 -18.32 1.93
CA CYS A 128 -5.34 -19.53 1.12
C CYS A 128 -4.08 -20.38 1.35
N SER A 129 -3.15 -19.94 2.21
CA SER A 129 -1.85 -20.61 2.41
C SER A 129 -1.91 -21.95 3.17
N GLY A 130 -3.05 -22.29 3.80
CA GLY A 130 -3.19 -23.49 4.61
C GLY A 130 -2.57 -23.41 6.01
N HIS A 131 -1.77 -22.38 6.31
CA HIS A 131 -1.22 -22.17 7.65
C HIS A 131 -2.18 -21.33 8.51
N ILE A 132 -2.58 -21.84 9.68
CA ILE A 132 -3.59 -21.18 10.52
C ILE A 132 -3.17 -19.78 10.98
N ILE A 133 -1.88 -19.61 11.30
CA ILE A 133 -1.31 -18.31 11.69
C ILE A 133 -1.35 -17.34 10.52
N CYS A 134 -0.99 -17.79 9.31
CA CYS A 134 -1.10 -16.99 8.11
C CYS A 134 -2.56 -16.64 7.80
N ALA A 135 -3.51 -17.56 8.01
CA ALA A 135 -4.92 -17.29 7.77
C ALA A 135 -5.47 -16.18 8.68
N LEU A 136 -5.12 -16.19 9.97
CA LEU A 136 -5.50 -15.12 10.91
C LEU A 136 -4.92 -13.77 10.50
N VAL A 137 -3.64 -13.75 10.11
CA VAL A 137 -3.00 -12.52 9.61
C VAL A 137 -3.62 -12.10 8.28
N GLY A 138 -3.95 -13.03 7.39
CA GLY A 138 -4.61 -12.76 6.12
C GLY A 138 -5.95 -12.06 6.30
N ILE A 139 -6.78 -12.53 7.25
CA ILE A 139 -8.04 -11.85 7.60
C ILE A 139 -7.79 -10.42 8.07
N TYR A 140 -6.78 -10.22 8.93
CA TYR A 140 -6.40 -8.87 9.36
C TYR A 140 -5.98 -7.99 8.16
N LEU A 141 -5.16 -8.50 7.24
CA LEU A 141 -4.74 -7.77 6.05
C LEU A 141 -5.92 -7.42 5.14
N LEU A 142 -6.93 -8.28 5.03
CA LEU A 142 -8.16 -7.98 4.29
C LEU A 142 -8.95 -6.84 4.95
N ILE A 143 -9.00 -6.78 6.28
CA ILE A 143 -9.64 -5.66 6.99
C ILE A 143 -8.87 -4.36 6.72
N VAL A 144 -7.53 -4.38 6.83
CA VAL A 144 -6.69 -3.22 6.52
C VAL A 144 -6.87 -2.78 5.07
N ALA A 145 -6.96 -3.73 4.14
CA ALA A 145 -7.20 -3.45 2.73
C ALA A 145 -8.51 -2.70 2.51
N VAL A 146 -9.61 -3.14 3.14
CA VAL A 146 -10.91 -2.47 3.05
C VAL A 146 -10.79 -1.03 3.56
N ILE A 147 -10.14 -0.81 4.71
CA ILE A 147 -9.95 0.53 5.27
C ILE A 147 -9.15 1.43 4.31
N PHE A 148 -8.10 0.90 3.68
CA PHE A 148 -7.25 1.68 2.77
C PHE A 148 -7.94 1.99 1.44
N VAL A 149 -8.71 1.03 0.90
CA VAL A 149 -9.49 1.23 -0.33
C VAL A 149 -10.59 2.25 -0.11
N THR A 150 -11.34 2.17 1.00
CA THR A 150 -12.43 3.13 1.29
C THR A 150 -11.88 4.54 1.52
N MET A 151 -10.80 4.69 2.30
CA MET A 151 -10.14 5.97 2.49
C MET A 151 -9.56 6.52 1.17
N GLY A 152 -9.02 5.65 0.31
CA GLY A 152 -8.57 6.02 -1.03
C GLY A 152 -9.70 6.51 -1.93
N ALA A 153 -10.86 5.86 -1.88
CA ALA A 153 -12.05 6.25 -2.67
C ALA A 153 -12.62 7.60 -2.23
N ILE A 154 -12.75 7.83 -0.91
CA ILE A 154 -13.21 9.12 -0.37
C ILE A 154 -12.30 10.26 -0.84
N ARG A 155 -10.98 10.07 -0.79
CA ARG A 155 -10.00 11.08 -1.22
C ARG A 155 -10.03 11.34 -2.73
N TYR A 156 -10.26 10.31 -3.54
CA TYR A 156 -10.42 10.48 -4.98
C TYR A 156 -11.63 11.38 -5.30
N GLU A 157 -12.71 11.24 -4.55
CA GLU A 157 -13.92 12.05 -4.71
C GLU A 157 -13.75 13.49 -4.18
N GLU A 158 -13.04 13.67 -3.07
CA GLU A 158 -12.68 15.00 -2.54
C GLU A 158 -11.78 15.78 -3.51
N ALA A 159 -10.75 15.14 -4.08
CA ALA A 159 -9.86 15.75 -5.06
C ALA A 159 -10.63 16.19 -6.32
N ARG A 160 -11.52 15.33 -6.83
CA ARG A 160 -12.35 15.67 -7.99
C ARG A 160 -13.30 16.84 -7.72
N THR A 161 -13.86 16.90 -6.51
CA THR A 161 -14.77 17.98 -6.10
C THR A 161 -14.05 19.32 -5.93
N ALA A 162 -12.78 19.31 -5.51
CA ALA A 162 -11.94 20.50 -5.41
C ALA A 162 -11.57 21.06 -6.80
N GLU A 163 -11.14 20.19 -7.72
CA GLU A 163 -10.84 20.57 -9.12
C GLU A 163 -12.08 21.15 -9.83
N GLU A 164 -13.27 20.57 -9.61
CA GLU A 164 -14.53 21.09 -10.16
C GLU A 164 -14.94 22.45 -9.59
N LYS A 165 -14.55 22.77 -8.34
CA LYS A 165 -14.79 24.09 -7.73
C LYS A 165 -13.83 25.14 -8.28
N GLU A 166 -12.54 24.83 -8.35
CA GLU A 166 -11.55 25.73 -8.95
C GLU A 166 -11.86 26.04 -10.41
N ALA A 167 -12.27 25.04 -11.18
CA ALA A 167 -12.69 25.23 -12.57
C ALA A 167 -13.95 26.10 -12.71
N LYS A 168 -14.87 26.09 -11.73
CA LYS A 168 -16.06 26.94 -11.73
C LYS A 168 -15.77 28.37 -11.28
N ASP A 169 -14.89 28.56 -10.30
CA ASP A 169 -14.49 29.88 -9.83
C ASP A 169 -13.69 30.64 -10.90
N GLN A 170 -12.86 29.94 -11.69
CA GLN A 170 -12.14 30.52 -12.84
C GLN A 170 -13.06 30.98 -14.00
N VAL A 171 -14.29 30.48 -14.08
CA VAL A 171 -15.26 30.86 -15.13
C VAL A 171 -16.08 32.08 -14.73
N ILE A 172 -16.16 32.42 -13.44
CA ILE A 172 -16.95 33.55 -12.94
C ILE A 172 -16.17 34.88 -13.00
N ASP A 173 -14.84 34.83 -13.12
CA ASP A 173 -13.96 36.00 -13.21
C ASP A 173 -13.71 36.53 -14.65
N VAL A 174 -14.57 36.19 -15.62
CA VAL A 174 -14.53 36.71 -17.02
C VAL A 174 -15.79 37.50 -17.38
#